data_AF-A0A874BFE8-F1
#
_entry.id   AF-A0A874BFE8-F1
#
_cell.length_a   1.000
_cell.length_b   1.000
_cell.length_c   1.000
_cell.angle_alpha   90.00
_cell.angle_beta   90.00
_cell.angle_gamma   90.00
#
_symmetry.space_group_name_H-M   'P 1'
#
loop_
_entity.id
_entity.type
_entity.pdbx_description
1 polymer ?
#
loop_
_entity_poly.entity_id
_entity_poly.type
_entity_poly.pdbx_seq_one_letter_code
_entity_poly.pdbx_strand_id
1 'polypeptide(L)'
;MQAYLQEAERLLGEIEQHLAADQHELLRRAAHGLKSCSGSLGAARMFHLAQTLEQAAAQGLASVEHLLHLQKALEHTRELLQDAC
;
A
#
# COMPACT_ATOMS: atom_id res chain seq x y z
N MET A 1 -13.06 8.75 4.39
CA MET A 1 -12.74 7.98 3.16
C MET A 1 -11.78 8.74 2.25
N GLN A 2 -12.07 9.99 1.87
CA GLN A 2 -11.18 10.78 0.99
C GLN A 2 -9.76 10.99 1.57
N ALA A 3 -9.64 11.29 2.87
CA ALA A 3 -8.35 11.37 3.56
C ALA A 3 -7.56 10.05 3.56
N TYR A 4 -8.26 8.91 3.62
CA TYR A 4 -7.62 7.60 3.50
C TYR A 4 -7.07 7.39 2.09
N LEU A 5 -7.84 7.70 1.04
CA LEU A 5 -7.39 7.56 -0.34
C LEU A 5 -6.14 8.41 -0.60
N GLN A 6 -6.16 9.69 -0.17
CA GLN A 6 -5.00 10.58 -0.30
C GLN A 6 -3.76 10.02 0.40
N GLU A 7 -3.92 9.52 1.63
CA GLU A 7 -2.80 8.96 2.38
C GLU A 7 -2.28 7.65 1.77
N ALA A 8 -3.19 6.78 1.30
CA ALA A 8 -2.84 5.54 0.64
C ALA A 8 -2.10 5.79 -0.70
N GLU A 9 -2.53 6.78 -1.48
CA GLU A 9 -1.87 7.22 -2.71
C GLU A 9 -0.47 7.77 -2.43
N ARG A 10 -0.33 8.60 -1.40
CA ARG A 10 0.96 9.15 -0.97
C ARG A 10 1.94 8.04 -0.58
N LEU A 11 1.50 7.10 0.26
CA LEU A 11 2.31 5.96 0.71
C LEU A 11 2.66 5.00 -0.45
N LEU A 12 1.75 4.82 -1.41
CA LEU A 12 2.05 4.05 -2.63
C LEU A 12 3.15 4.71 -3.47
N GLY A 13 3.14 6.03 -3.60
CA GLY A 13 4.23 6.77 -4.26
C GLY A 13 5.57 6.57 -3.55
N GLU A 14 5.60 6.59 -2.22
CA GLU A 14 6.81 6.28 -1.45
C GLU A 14 7.27 4.83 -1.65
N ILE A 15 6.34 3.87 -1.64
CA ILE A 15 6.62 2.46 -1.92
C ILE A 15 7.29 2.30 -3.29
N GLU A 16 6.74 2.94 -4.33
CA GLU A 16 7.30 2.89 -5.69
C GLU A 16 8.71 3.47 -5.74
N GLN A 17 8.92 4.64 -5.14
CA GLN A 17 10.24 5.29 -5.08
C GLN A 17 11.27 4.44 -4.34
N HIS A 18 10.92 3.94 -3.15
CA HIS A 18 11.83 3.13 -2.33
C HIS A 18 12.11 1.76 -2.94
N LEU A 19 11.15 1.17 -3.66
CA LEU A 19 11.35 -0.06 -4.40
C LEU A 19 12.32 0.15 -5.58
N ALA A 20 12.16 1.22 -6.34
CA ALA A 20 13.06 1.55 -7.45
C ALA A 20 14.49 1.91 -6.99
N ALA A 21 14.63 2.46 -5.78
CA ALA A 21 15.90 2.84 -5.18
C ALA A 21 16.56 1.74 -4.32
N ASP A 22 15.97 0.54 -4.26
CA ASP A 22 16.43 -0.59 -3.43
C ASP A 22 16.56 -0.26 -1.93
N GLN A 23 15.70 0.65 -1.44
CA GLN A 23 15.72 1.16 -0.07
C GLN A 23 14.81 0.34 0.85
N HIS A 24 15.18 -0.92 1.13
CA HIS A 24 14.33 -1.89 1.81
C HIS A 24 13.73 -1.44 3.15
N GLU A 25 14.49 -0.75 4.01
CA GLU A 25 13.96 -0.29 5.31
C GLU A 25 12.94 0.85 5.16
N LEU A 26 13.14 1.75 4.19
CA LEU A 26 12.17 2.81 3.90
C LEU A 26 10.91 2.25 3.24
N LEU A 27 11.09 1.30 2.31
CA LEU A 27 9.99 0.52 1.72
C LEU A 27 9.16 -0.19 2.79
N ARG A 28 9.82 -0.85 3.75
CA ARG A 28 9.16 -1.53 4.87
C ARG A 28 8.32 -0.56 5.72
N ARG A 29 8.85 0.64 5.99
CA ARG A 29 8.14 1.67 6.77
C ARG A 29 6.93 2.22 6.02
N ALA A 30 7.06 2.50 4.73
CA ALA A 30 5.94 2.95 3.91
C ALA A 30 4.83 1.87 3.84
N ALA A 31 5.21 0.60 3.65
CA ALA A 31 4.27 -0.53 3.69
C ALA A 31 3.59 -0.69 5.06
N HIS A 32 4.33 -0.50 6.16
CA HIS A 32 3.75 -0.48 7.51
C HIS A 32 2.72 0.64 7.69
N GLY A 33 3.02 1.86 7.22
CA GLY A 33 2.09 2.98 7.24
C GLY A 33 0.80 2.65 6.49
N LEU A 34 0.93 2.06 5.30
CA LEU A 34 -0.21 1.67 4.46
C LEU A 34 -1.06 0.58 5.12
N LYS A 35 -0.42 -0.40 5.77
CA LYS A 35 -1.09 -1.42 6.57
C LYS A 35 -1.88 -0.78 7.72
N SER A 36 -1.25 0.11 8.48
CA SER A 36 -1.88 0.76 9.63
C SER A 36 -3.12 1.57 9.22
N CYS A 37 -3.00 2.43 8.21
CA CYS A 37 -4.14 3.25 7.76
C CYS A 37 -5.28 2.41 7.17
N SER A 38 -4.94 1.32 6.45
CA SER A 38 -5.92 0.37 5.92
C SER A 38 -6.66 -0.38 7.04
N GLY A 39 -5.95 -0.75 8.11
CA GLY A 39 -6.53 -1.40 9.29
C GLY A 39 -7.54 -0.50 10.00
N SER A 40 -7.22 0.79 10.16
CA SER A 40 -8.13 1.76 10.80
C SER A 40 -9.43 1.99 10.02
N LEU A 41 -9.42 1.87 8.69
CA LEU A 41 -10.61 2.03 7.84
C LEU A 41 -11.38 0.71 7.62
N GLY A 42 -10.81 -0.43 7.99
CA GLY A 42 -11.38 -1.75 7.68
C GLY A 42 -11.13 -2.22 6.24
N ALA A 43 -10.17 -1.62 5.53
CA ALA A 43 -9.79 -2.02 4.17
C ALA A 43 -8.95 -3.31 4.18
N ALA A 44 -9.58 -4.44 4.49
CA ALA A 44 -8.90 -5.72 4.77
C ALA A 44 -7.97 -6.19 3.63
N ARG A 45 -8.39 -6.03 2.36
CA ARG A 45 -7.55 -6.41 1.21
C ARG A 45 -6.27 -5.57 1.14
N MET A 46 -6.38 -4.26 1.31
CA MET A 46 -5.21 -3.36 1.34
C MET A 46 -4.30 -3.66 2.53
N PHE A 47 -4.89 -3.92 3.70
CA PHE A 47 -4.14 -4.31 4.90
C PHE A 47 -3.26 -5.54 4.66
N HIS A 48 -3.83 -6.62 4.11
CA HIS A 48 -3.09 -7.86 3.88
C HIS A 48 -1.99 -7.70 2.82
N LEU A 49 -2.28 -7.01 1.72
CA LEU A 49 -1.27 -6.75 0.70
C LEU A 49 -0.11 -5.89 1.22
N ALA A 50 -0.41 -4.88 2.03
CA ALA A 50 0.60 -4.03 2.66
C ALA A 50 1.44 -4.80 3.68
N GLN A 51 0.83 -5.72 4.43
CA GLN A 51 1.53 -6.64 5.32
C GLN A 51 2.47 -7.59 4.55
N THR A 52 2.03 -8.15 3.43
CA THR A 52 2.89 -8.99 2.59
C THR A 52 4.09 -8.21 2.06
N LEU A 53 3.89 -6.99 1.57
CA LEU A 53 4.98 -6.13 1.13
C LEU A 53 5.94 -5.77 2.28
N GLU A 54 5.41 -5.43 3.46
CA GLU A 54 6.23 -5.13 4.65
C GLU A 54 7.15 -6.32 5.01
N GLN A 55 6.62 -7.55 4.98
CA GLN A 55 7.40 -8.76 5.23
C GLN A 55 8.41 -9.05 4.13
N ALA A 56 8.05 -8.86 2.86
CA ALA A 56 8.95 -9.03 1.73
C ALA A 56 10.10 -8.00 1.76
N ALA A 57 9.81 -6.75 2.10
CA ALA A 57 10.80 -5.69 2.24
C ALA A 57 11.79 -5.99 3.37
N ALA A 58 11.32 -6.54 4.50
CA ALA A 58 12.18 -6.97 5.61
C ALA A 58 13.17 -8.09 5.21
N GLN A 59 12.85 -8.87 4.17
CA GLN A 59 13.67 -9.97 3.66
C GLN A 59 14.46 -9.61 2.40
N GLY A 60 14.33 -8.39 1.88
CA GLY A 60 14.91 -8.01 0.58
C GLY A 60 14.26 -8.71 -0.62
N LEU A 61 13.03 -9.19 -0.46
CA LEU A 61 12.28 -9.94 -1.49
C LEU A 61 11.12 -9.12 -2.09
N ALA A 62 11.01 -7.85 -1.71
CA ALA A 62 9.99 -6.97 -2.28
C ALA A 62 10.22 -6.78 -3.78
N SER A 63 9.13 -6.74 -4.53
CA SER A 63 9.16 -6.74 -5.99
C SER A 63 8.04 -5.88 -6.55
N VAL A 64 8.14 -5.57 -7.84
CA VAL A 64 7.15 -4.80 -8.59
C VAL A 64 5.77 -5.47 -8.55
N GLU A 65 5.68 -6.80 -8.47
CA GLU A 65 4.41 -7.52 -8.33
C GLU A 65 3.63 -7.11 -7.07
N HIS A 66 4.32 -6.90 -5.95
CA HIS A 66 3.69 -6.43 -4.71
C HIS A 66 3.07 -5.04 -4.88
N LEU A 67 3.78 -4.13 -5.56
CA LEU A 67 3.29 -2.79 -5.88
C LEU A 67 2.06 -2.85 -6.79
N LEU A 68 2.09 -3.66 -7.85
CA LEU A 68 0.95 -3.86 -8.75
C LEU A 68 -0.31 -4.34 -8.02
N HIS A 69 -0.16 -5.28 -7.07
CA HIS A 69 -1.30 -5.76 -6.29
C HIS A 69 -1.91 -4.66 -5.41
N LEU A 70 -1.09 -3.82 -4.79
CA LEU A 70 -1.55 -2.69 -3.99
C LEU A 70 -2.25 -1.63 -4.84
N GLN A 71 -1.69 -1.26 -5.99
CA GLN A 71 -2.28 -0.29 -6.91
C GLN A 71 -3.67 -0.74 -7.39
N LYS A 72 -3.79 -2.00 -7.83
CA LYS A 72 -5.09 -2.59 -8.25
C LYS A 72 -6.11 -2.60 -7.12
N ALA A 73 -5.68 -2.91 -5.89
CA ALA A 73 -6.58 -2.93 -4.74
C ALA A 73 -7.06 -1.53 -4.35
N LEU A 74 -6.20 -0.51 -4.45
CA LEU A 74 -6.57 0.88 -4.20
C LEU A 74 -7.51 1.41 -5.28
N GLU A 75 -7.26 1.11 -6.55
CA GLU A 75 -8.14 1.46 -7.66
C GLU A 75 -9.55 0.90 -7.47
N HIS A 76 -9.66 -0.39 -7.16
CA HIS A 76 -10.95 -1.02 -6.86
C HIS A 76 -11.64 -0.37 -5.64
N THR A 77 -10.86 0.00 -4.61
CA THR A 77 -11.42 0.69 -3.44
C THR A 77 -11.96 2.07 -3.82
N ARG A 78 -11.28 2.79 -4.72
CA ARG A 78 -11.72 4.10 -5.21
C ARG A 78 -13.01 4.00 -6.02
N GLU A 79 -13.11 3.01 -6.93
CA GLU A 79 -14.31 2.76 -7.74
C GLU A 79 -15.53 2.50 -6.85
N LEU A 80 -15.41 1.59 -5.88
CA LEU A 80 -16.49 1.29 -4.93
C LEU A 80 -16.96 2.50 -4.13
N LEU A 81 -16.05 3.42 -3.81
CA LEU A 81 -16.37 4.64 -3.07
C LEU A 81 -17.01 5.71 -3.95
N GLN A 82 -16.70 5.73 -5.25
CA GLN A 82 -17.31 6.63 -6.23
C GLN A 82 -18.75 6.19 -6.57
N ASP A 83 -18.99 4.89 -6.72
CA ASP A 83 -20.32 4.33 -7.01
C ASP A 83 -21.29 4.42 -5.82
N ALA A 84 -20.77 4.64 -4.60
CA ALA A 84 -21.55 4.77 -3.39
C ALA A 84 -22.03 6.21 -3.09
N CYS A 85 -21.66 7.19 -3.93
CA CYS A 85 -22.07 8.61 -3.81
C CYS A 85 -23.15 8.95 -4.84
#